data_AF-A0A9W8TW95-F1
#
_entry.id   AF-A0A9W8TW95-F1
#
_cell.length_a   1.000
_cell.length_b   1.000
_cell.length_c   1.000
_cell.angle_alpha   90.00
_cell.angle_beta   90.00
_cell.angle_gamma   90.00
#
_symmetry.space_group_name_H-M   'P 1'
#
loop_
_entity.id
_entity.type
_entity.pdbx_description
1 polymer ?
#
loop_
_entity_poly.entity_id
_entity_poly.type
_entity_poly.pdbx_seq_one_letter_code
_entity_poly.pdbx_strand_id
1 'polypeptide(L)'
;MSMEQQAKAPPDMKKVAQFLRSGSAGVKVRVGALNGKRIDYFKGKSAVKALLSPAYAKQKNMPKITTETEALTVLNAVNAFTFFLRVQRGGPSGSSSSSPKSLQIIQEQKFAPDEYYAWFYDGSQWTTYAGGILMVAIMLGGVMFPLWPPSMRLGVWYLSMCMLGLIGLFFAIAIVRLIFYIITVIVASPGIWIFPQLFADVGFVDSFIPLWEWDLPKKKSKKKKGDKHKDKTSDADKLKKNGGAFVEEVEDSGNSRPQSRSAKIEEVEDEDD
;
A
#
# COMPACT_ATOMS: atom_id res chain seq x y z
N MET A 1 -19.99 -18.83 -19.65
CA MET A 1 -21.39 -18.50 -19.25
C MET A 1 -21.46 -17.18 -18.47
N SER A 2 -20.64 -16.96 -17.44
CA SER A 2 -20.64 -15.70 -16.67
C SER A 2 -20.35 -14.44 -17.49
N MET A 3 -19.34 -14.44 -18.35
CA MET A 3 -19.00 -13.25 -19.17
C MET A 3 -20.13 -12.79 -20.10
N GLU A 4 -20.93 -13.72 -20.64
CA GLU A 4 -22.03 -13.38 -21.53
C GLU A 4 -23.19 -12.70 -20.78
N GLN A 5 -23.48 -13.17 -19.55
CA GLN A 5 -24.47 -12.55 -18.67
C GLN A 5 -24.01 -11.18 -18.18
N GLN A 6 -22.72 -11.05 -17.83
CA GLN A 6 -22.11 -9.77 -17.47
C GLN A 6 -22.16 -8.77 -18.63
N ALA A 7 -22.00 -9.22 -19.88
CA ALA A 7 -22.08 -8.36 -21.07
C ALA A 7 -23.48 -7.78 -21.26
N LYS A 8 -24.54 -8.54 -20.96
CA LYS A 8 -25.94 -8.10 -21.04
C LYS A 8 -26.35 -7.11 -19.94
N ALA A 9 -25.50 -6.92 -18.91
CA ALA A 9 -25.81 -6.02 -17.81
C ALA A 9 -25.89 -4.54 -18.27
N PRO A 10 -26.90 -3.79 -17.80
CA PRO A 10 -26.98 -2.34 -17.96
C PRO A 10 -25.72 -1.59 -17.44
N PRO A 11 -25.39 -0.42 -18.01
CA PRO A 11 -24.15 0.30 -17.70
C PRO A 11 -24.09 0.82 -16.26
N ASP A 12 -25.23 1.13 -15.65
CA ASP A 12 -25.39 1.49 -14.24
C ASP A 12 -25.05 0.30 -13.33
N MET A 13 -25.60 -0.89 -13.59
CA MET A 13 -25.31 -2.11 -12.81
C MET A 13 -23.84 -2.54 -12.90
N LYS A 14 -23.25 -2.42 -14.10
CA LYS A 14 -21.80 -2.63 -14.32
C LYS A 14 -20.95 -1.69 -13.46
N LYS A 15 -21.33 -0.41 -13.37
CA LYS A 15 -20.62 0.58 -12.54
C LYS A 15 -20.75 0.27 -11.06
N VAL A 16 -21.92 -0.20 -10.59
CA VAL A 16 -22.09 -0.64 -9.21
C VAL A 16 -21.16 -1.81 -8.89
N ALA A 17 -21.11 -2.83 -9.75
CA ALA A 17 -20.18 -3.95 -9.59
C ALA A 17 -18.71 -3.50 -9.62
N GLN A 18 -18.36 -2.57 -10.53
CA GLN A 18 -17.02 -1.99 -10.62
C GLN A 18 -16.64 -1.20 -9.37
N PHE A 19 -17.55 -0.40 -8.82
CA PHE A 19 -17.34 0.33 -7.59
C PHE A 19 -17.09 -0.64 -6.43
N LEU A 20 -17.97 -1.64 -6.24
CA LEU A 20 -17.84 -2.65 -5.19
C LEU A 20 -16.54 -3.47 -5.29
N ARG A 21 -16.04 -3.70 -6.51
CA ARG A 21 -14.75 -4.35 -6.74
C ARG A 21 -13.54 -3.43 -6.55
N SER A 22 -13.75 -2.11 -6.63
CA SER A 22 -12.69 -1.13 -6.44
C SER A 22 -12.27 -1.02 -4.97
N GLY A 23 -11.01 -0.68 -4.72
CA GLY A 23 -10.52 -0.39 -3.36
C GLY A 23 -11.26 0.77 -2.67
N SER A 24 -11.91 1.64 -3.44
CA SER A 24 -12.63 2.80 -2.91
C SER A 24 -13.94 2.46 -2.18
N ALA A 25 -14.50 1.26 -2.41
CA ALA A 25 -15.72 0.81 -1.75
C ALA A 25 -15.49 0.32 -0.31
N GLY A 26 -14.24 0.06 0.09
CA GLY A 26 -13.91 -0.43 1.43
C GLY A 26 -14.47 -1.83 1.74
N VAL A 27 -14.82 -2.62 0.72
CA VAL A 27 -15.31 -3.99 0.90
C VAL A 27 -14.14 -4.90 1.27
N LYS A 28 -14.22 -5.58 2.42
CA LYS A 28 -13.17 -6.52 2.86
C LYS A 28 -13.21 -7.78 2.01
N VAL A 29 -12.27 -7.90 1.08
CA VAL A 29 -12.09 -9.08 0.22
C VAL A 29 -11.21 -10.11 0.93
N ARG A 30 -11.59 -11.38 0.82
CA ARG A 30 -10.86 -12.55 1.34
C ARG A 30 -10.64 -13.56 0.22
N VAL A 31 -9.63 -14.40 0.34
CA VAL A 31 -9.35 -15.45 -0.65
C VAL A 31 -9.93 -16.78 -0.18
N GLY A 32 -10.72 -17.42 -1.04
CA GLY A 32 -11.28 -18.76 -0.83
C GLY A 32 -10.89 -19.70 -1.97
N ALA A 33 -11.21 -20.98 -1.81
CA ALA A 33 -11.01 -22.02 -2.82
C ALA A 33 -12.37 -22.52 -3.32
N LEU A 34 -12.65 -22.32 -4.60
CA LEU A 34 -13.84 -22.82 -5.27
C LEU A 34 -13.40 -23.79 -6.37
N ASN A 35 -13.81 -25.06 -6.26
CA ASN A 35 -13.42 -26.12 -7.20
C ASN A 35 -11.91 -26.19 -7.46
N GLY A 36 -11.10 -26.02 -6.40
CA GLY A 36 -9.63 -25.99 -6.48
C GLY A 36 -9.02 -24.68 -6.98
N LYS A 37 -9.81 -23.73 -7.48
CA LYS A 37 -9.35 -22.40 -7.91
C LYS A 37 -9.44 -21.38 -6.77
N ARG A 38 -8.41 -20.54 -6.62
CA ARG A 38 -8.45 -19.39 -5.71
C ARG A 38 -9.38 -18.32 -6.27
N ILE A 39 -10.34 -17.89 -5.47
CA ILE A 39 -11.33 -16.87 -5.83
C ILE A 39 -11.51 -15.90 -4.67
N ASP A 40 -11.65 -14.63 -5.02
CA ASP A 40 -11.93 -13.58 -4.07
C ASP A 40 -13.40 -13.65 -3.64
N TYR A 41 -13.67 -13.47 -2.36
CA TYR A 41 -15.03 -13.42 -1.83
C TYR A 41 -15.17 -12.34 -0.76
N PHE A 42 -16.40 -11.92 -0.50
CA PHE A 42 -16.73 -10.88 0.48
C PHE A 42 -18.02 -11.24 1.23
N LYS A 43 -18.32 -10.52 2.32
CA LYS A 43 -19.56 -10.66 3.08
C LYS A 43 -20.61 -9.65 2.60
N GLY A 44 -21.86 -10.07 2.43
CA GLY A 44 -22.95 -9.23 1.90
C GLY A 44 -23.14 -7.91 2.68
N LYS A 45 -23.09 -7.95 4.01
CA LYS A 45 -23.16 -6.77 4.90
C LYS A 45 -22.14 -5.70 4.52
N SER A 46 -20.94 -6.11 4.09
CA SER A 46 -19.89 -5.18 3.67
C SER A 46 -20.24 -4.46 2.37
N ALA A 47 -20.95 -5.12 1.45
CA ALA A 47 -21.41 -4.50 0.21
C ALA A 47 -22.56 -3.52 0.47
N VAL A 48 -23.50 -3.86 1.35
CA VAL A 48 -24.57 -2.93 1.77
C VAL A 48 -23.97 -1.65 2.37
N LYS A 49 -23.02 -1.80 3.31
CA LYS A 49 -22.30 -0.67 3.91
C LYS A 49 -21.54 0.16 2.87
N ALA A 50 -20.96 -0.49 1.85
CA ALA A 50 -20.25 0.21 0.78
C ALA A 50 -21.19 1.05 -0.09
N LEU A 51 -22.41 0.57 -0.37
CA LEU A 51 -23.41 1.34 -1.14
C LEU A 51 -23.98 2.53 -0.36
N LEU A 52 -24.04 2.44 0.97
CA LEU A 52 -24.43 3.55 1.85
C LEU A 52 -23.27 4.51 2.14
N SER A 53 -22.07 4.24 1.64
CA SER A 53 -20.89 5.06 1.92
C SER A 53 -20.91 6.38 1.14
N PRO A 54 -20.27 7.45 1.66
CA PRO A 54 -20.12 8.71 0.93
C PRO A 54 -19.26 8.54 -0.35
N ALA A 55 -18.45 7.48 -0.43
CA ALA A 55 -17.69 7.16 -1.63
C ALA A 55 -18.61 6.75 -2.79
N TYR A 56 -19.71 6.05 -2.50
CA TYR A 56 -20.72 5.71 -3.50
C TYR A 56 -21.50 6.96 -3.96
N ALA A 57 -21.89 7.82 -3.01
CA ALA A 57 -22.63 9.05 -3.31
C ALA A 57 -21.89 10.03 -4.24
N LYS A 58 -20.55 10.00 -4.26
CA LYS A 58 -19.72 10.85 -5.13
C LYS A 58 -19.67 10.36 -6.59
N GLN A 59 -20.09 9.14 -6.85
CA GLN A 59 -19.97 8.55 -8.18
C GLN A 59 -21.09 8.99 -9.11
N LYS A 60 -20.75 9.20 -10.38
CA LYS A 60 -21.70 9.66 -11.41
C LYS A 60 -22.31 8.48 -12.17
N ASN A 61 -23.58 8.61 -12.57
CA ASN A 61 -24.32 7.61 -13.37
C ASN A 61 -24.49 6.25 -12.69
N MET A 62 -24.79 6.26 -11.39
CA MET A 62 -25.22 5.09 -10.63
C MET A 62 -26.56 5.39 -9.93
N PRO A 63 -27.35 4.36 -9.57
CA PRO A 63 -28.57 4.54 -8.78
C PRO A 63 -28.26 5.30 -7.50
N LYS A 64 -29.09 6.29 -7.14
CA LYS A 64 -28.97 6.94 -5.83
C LYS A 64 -29.53 5.98 -4.80
N ILE A 65 -28.69 5.59 -3.85
CA ILE A 65 -29.06 4.66 -2.77
C ILE A 65 -28.97 5.44 -1.48
N THR A 66 -30.10 5.58 -0.80
CA THR A 66 -30.20 6.28 0.48
C THR A 66 -30.61 5.34 1.60
N THR A 67 -31.36 4.29 1.27
CA THR A 67 -31.92 3.34 2.23
C THR A 67 -31.32 1.95 2.03
N GLU A 68 -31.24 1.16 3.11
CA GLU A 68 -30.77 -0.22 3.05
C GLU A 68 -31.63 -1.09 2.12
N THR A 69 -32.95 -0.89 2.10
CA THR A 69 -33.86 -1.61 1.21
C THR A 69 -33.54 -1.38 -0.27
N GLU A 70 -33.21 -0.14 -0.65
CA GLU A 70 -32.75 0.21 -2.01
C GLU A 70 -31.39 -0.44 -2.33
N ALA A 71 -30.49 -0.51 -1.35
CA ALA A 71 -29.22 -1.21 -1.52
C ALA A 71 -29.44 -2.69 -1.81
N LEU A 72 -30.39 -3.33 -1.11
CA LEU A 72 -30.74 -4.73 -1.32
C LEU A 72 -31.36 -5.00 -2.68
N THR A 73 -32.25 -4.13 -3.17
CA THR A 73 -32.86 -4.30 -4.50
C THR A 73 -31.81 -4.17 -5.60
N VAL A 74 -30.91 -3.19 -5.49
CA VAL A 74 -29.80 -3.01 -6.44
C VAL A 74 -28.83 -4.20 -6.38
N LEU A 75 -28.44 -4.68 -5.21
CA LEU A 75 -27.54 -5.82 -5.07
C LEU A 75 -28.15 -7.12 -5.63
N ASN A 76 -29.45 -7.34 -5.42
CA ASN A 76 -30.17 -8.44 -6.07
C ASN A 76 -30.13 -8.33 -7.60
N ALA A 77 -30.37 -7.13 -8.15
CA ALA A 77 -30.30 -6.90 -9.59
C ALA A 77 -28.89 -7.14 -10.15
N VAL A 78 -27.84 -6.70 -9.46
CA VAL A 78 -26.44 -6.93 -9.86
C VAL A 78 -26.09 -8.43 -9.78
N ASN A 79 -26.59 -9.15 -8.77
CA ASN A 79 -26.36 -10.60 -8.62
C ASN A 79 -26.91 -11.41 -9.82
N ALA A 80 -28.01 -10.97 -10.42
CA ALA A 80 -28.61 -11.61 -11.60
C ALA A 80 -27.69 -11.63 -12.83
N PHE A 81 -26.72 -10.73 -12.91
CA PHE A 81 -25.75 -10.64 -14.00
C PHE A 81 -24.42 -11.36 -13.71
N THR A 82 -24.36 -12.16 -12.64
CA THR A 82 -23.22 -13.02 -12.29
C THR A 82 -21.87 -12.30 -12.18
N PHE A 83 -21.87 -11.03 -11.73
CA PHE A 83 -20.65 -10.33 -11.30
C PHE A 83 -20.07 -10.94 -10.02
N PHE A 84 -20.95 -11.36 -9.13
CA PHE A 84 -20.66 -12.17 -7.97
C PHE A 84 -21.78 -13.22 -7.83
N LEU A 85 -21.49 -14.29 -7.10
CA LEU A 85 -22.43 -15.38 -6.84
C LEU A 85 -22.43 -15.71 -5.35
N ARG A 86 -23.61 -16.02 -4.80
CA ARG A 86 -23.76 -16.46 -3.41
C ARG A 86 -23.03 -17.79 -3.21
N VAL A 87 -22.22 -17.86 -2.16
CA VAL A 87 -21.42 -19.04 -1.80
C VAL A 87 -21.57 -19.38 -0.33
N GLN A 88 -21.60 -20.67 -0.03
CA GLN A 88 -21.45 -21.18 1.32
C GLN A 88 -19.96 -21.29 1.64
N ARG A 89 -19.57 -20.73 2.80
CA ARG A 89 -18.20 -20.78 3.30
C ARG A 89 -18.02 -22.01 4.19
N GLY A 90 -17.23 -22.97 3.72
CA GLY A 90 -16.85 -24.15 4.48
C GLY A 90 -15.57 -23.97 5.30
N GLY A 91 -15.04 -25.11 5.74
CA GLY A 91 -13.78 -25.20 6.46
C GLY A 91 -12.54 -24.93 5.59
N PRO A 92 -11.34 -25.07 6.16
CA PRO A 92 -10.09 -24.93 5.41
C PRO A 92 -10.04 -25.95 4.27
N SER A 93 -9.63 -25.53 3.07
CA SER A 93 -9.53 -26.41 1.89
C SER A 93 -8.31 -27.35 1.95
N GLY A 94 -7.36 -27.09 2.84
CA GLY A 94 -6.17 -27.91 3.06
C GLY A 94 -5.99 -28.29 4.53
N SER A 95 -4.87 -28.93 4.84
CA SER A 95 -4.56 -29.47 6.17
C SER A 95 -4.26 -28.41 7.24
N SER A 96 -3.98 -27.17 6.84
CA SER A 96 -3.72 -26.05 7.76
C SER A 96 -4.93 -25.14 7.91
N SER A 97 -5.16 -24.62 9.11
CA SER A 97 -6.16 -23.58 9.39
C SER A 97 -5.95 -22.30 8.57
N SER A 98 -4.71 -22.02 8.17
CA SER A 98 -4.36 -20.89 7.30
C SER A 98 -4.69 -21.14 5.81
N SER A 99 -5.11 -22.35 5.43
CA SER A 99 -5.46 -22.63 4.04
C SER A 99 -6.73 -21.87 3.63
N PRO A 100 -6.89 -21.52 2.34
CA PRO A 100 -8.09 -20.83 1.87
C PRO A 100 -9.34 -21.63 2.21
N LYS A 101 -10.39 -20.94 2.66
CA LYS A 101 -11.66 -21.58 3.01
C LYS A 101 -12.31 -22.15 1.76
N SER A 102 -12.84 -23.37 1.84
CA SER A 102 -13.61 -23.96 0.74
C SER A 102 -14.90 -23.17 0.54
N LEU A 103 -15.23 -22.91 -0.73
CA LEU A 103 -16.43 -22.20 -1.14
C LEU A 103 -17.26 -23.13 -2.02
N GLN A 104 -18.56 -23.13 -1.81
CA GLN A 104 -19.52 -23.87 -2.63
C GLN A 104 -20.59 -22.91 -3.14
N ILE A 105 -20.93 -22.97 -4.43
CA ILE A 105 -21.97 -22.11 -5.02
C ILE A 105 -23.34 -22.61 -4.58
N ILE A 106 -24.15 -21.73 -4.01
CA ILE A 106 -25.55 -22.00 -3.68
C ILE A 106 -26.38 -21.80 -4.96
N GLN A 107 -27.25 -22.74 -5.33
CA GLN A 107 -28.06 -22.61 -6.56
C GLN A 107 -29.08 -21.47 -6.47
N GLU A 108 -29.62 -21.23 -5.26
CA GLU A 108 -30.53 -20.12 -5.01
C GLU A 108 -29.78 -18.78 -4.87
N GLN A 109 -29.74 -18.03 -5.97
CA GLN A 109 -29.02 -16.77 -6.11
C GLN A 109 -29.84 -15.54 -5.68
N LYS A 110 -30.36 -15.57 -4.45
CA LYS A 110 -30.98 -14.42 -3.79
C LYS A 110 -29.96 -13.69 -2.90
N PHE A 111 -29.90 -12.37 -3.00
CA PHE A 111 -29.00 -11.57 -2.17
C PHE A 111 -29.52 -11.51 -0.72
N ALA A 112 -28.63 -11.73 0.25
CA ALA A 112 -28.86 -11.69 1.67
C ALA A 112 -27.61 -11.10 2.36
N PRO A 113 -27.75 -10.13 3.29
CA PRO A 113 -26.61 -9.47 3.92
C PRO A 113 -25.67 -10.41 4.69
N ASP A 114 -26.23 -11.39 5.40
CA ASP A 114 -25.46 -12.29 6.27
C ASP A 114 -24.57 -13.29 5.52
N GLU A 115 -24.79 -13.43 4.22
CA GLU A 115 -24.19 -14.45 3.38
C GLU A 115 -22.88 -13.99 2.73
N TYR A 116 -22.15 -14.95 2.15
CA TYR A 116 -20.90 -14.71 1.43
C TYR A 116 -21.11 -14.75 -0.08
N TYR A 117 -20.31 -13.95 -0.79
CA TYR A 117 -20.37 -13.81 -2.23
C TYR A 117 -18.98 -13.90 -2.83
N ALA A 118 -18.80 -14.78 -3.82
CA ALA A 118 -17.55 -14.91 -4.56
C ALA A 118 -17.58 -14.04 -5.82
N TRP A 119 -16.47 -13.36 -6.11
CA TRP A 119 -16.29 -12.50 -7.26
C TRP A 119 -16.00 -13.32 -8.52
N PHE A 120 -16.81 -13.08 -9.55
CA PHE A 120 -16.58 -13.60 -10.91
C PHE A 120 -16.28 -12.45 -11.90
N TYR A 121 -15.97 -11.27 -11.34
CA TYR A 121 -15.65 -10.06 -12.07
C TYR A 121 -14.30 -9.51 -11.60
N ASP A 122 -13.36 -9.43 -12.53
CA ASP A 122 -11.98 -9.00 -12.26
C ASP A 122 -11.80 -7.48 -12.28
N GLY A 123 -12.87 -6.71 -12.52
CA GLY A 123 -12.82 -5.25 -12.59
C GLY A 123 -12.18 -4.73 -13.89
N SER A 124 -11.82 -3.44 -13.88
CA SER A 124 -11.12 -2.84 -15.01
C SER A 124 -9.64 -3.23 -14.97
N GLN A 125 -9.22 -4.11 -15.88
CA GLN A 125 -7.82 -4.53 -16.04
C GLN A 125 -7.00 -3.55 -16.89
N TRP A 126 -7.54 -2.37 -17.19
CA TRP A 126 -6.93 -1.43 -18.14
C TRP A 126 -5.54 -0.96 -17.69
N THR A 127 -5.32 -0.78 -16.38
CA THR A 127 -4.00 -0.43 -15.84
C THR A 127 -2.97 -1.54 -16.05
N THR A 128 -3.38 -2.80 -15.91
CA THR A 128 -2.52 -3.96 -16.13
C THR A 128 -2.16 -4.08 -17.61
N TYR A 129 -3.14 -3.92 -18.51
CA TYR A 129 -2.89 -3.90 -19.95
C TYR A 129 -2.00 -2.73 -20.36
N ALA A 130 -2.29 -1.52 -19.90
CA ALA A 130 -1.50 -0.33 -20.18
C ALA A 130 -0.06 -0.48 -19.65
N GLY A 131 0.12 -1.00 -18.44
CA GLY A 131 1.43 -1.31 -17.87
C GLY A 131 2.18 -2.38 -18.68
N GLY A 132 1.48 -3.41 -19.13
CA GLY A 132 2.04 -4.45 -20.00
C GLY A 132 2.51 -3.90 -21.35
N ILE A 133 1.66 -3.10 -22.02
CA ILE A 133 1.99 -2.45 -23.29
C ILE A 133 3.18 -1.49 -23.11
N LEU A 134 3.19 -0.70 -22.03
CA LEU A 134 4.29 0.22 -21.71
C LEU A 134 5.60 -0.53 -21.50
N MET A 135 5.58 -1.64 -20.75
CA MET A 135 6.78 -2.45 -20.50
C MET A 135 7.33 -3.03 -21.81
N VAL A 136 6.46 -3.57 -22.67
CA VAL A 136 6.83 -4.08 -24.00
C VAL A 136 7.39 -2.95 -24.88
N ALA A 137 6.76 -1.77 -24.87
CA ALA A 137 7.23 -0.63 -25.65
C ALA A 137 8.62 -0.13 -25.22
N ILE A 138 8.89 -0.08 -23.90
CA ILE A 138 10.21 0.27 -23.36
C ILE A 138 11.25 -0.77 -23.79
N MET A 139 10.94 -2.06 -23.64
CA MET A 139 11.86 -3.14 -24.02
C MET A 139 12.15 -3.11 -25.53
N LEU A 140 11.11 -2.96 -26.36
CA LEU A 140 11.24 -2.85 -27.81
C LEU A 140 12.07 -1.61 -28.20
N GLY A 141 11.80 -0.46 -27.58
CA GLY A 141 12.57 0.76 -27.78
C GLY A 141 14.05 0.56 -27.47
N GLY A 142 14.38 -0.13 -26.38
CA GLY A 142 15.76 -0.46 -26.00
C GLY A 142 16.44 -1.41 -26.98
N VAL A 143 15.77 -2.50 -27.38
CA VAL A 143 16.32 -3.46 -28.37
C VAL A 143 16.52 -2.81 -29.74
N MET A 144 15.64 -1.88 -30.12
CA MET A 144 15.75 -1.12 -31.37
C MET A 144 16.76 0.03 -31.31
N PHE A 145 17.52 0.21 -30.22
CA PHE A 145 18.58 1.24 -30.12
C PHE A 145 19.50 1.33 -31.37
N PRO A 146 19.90 0.21 -32.03
CA PRO A 146 20.68 0.28 -33.27
C PRO A 146 19.99 1.01 -34.43
N LEU A 147 18.66 1.00 -34.46
CA LEU A 147 17.84 1.65 -35.50
C LEU A 147 17.50 3.12 -35.17
N TRP A 148 17.93 3.64 -34.01
CA TRP A 148 17.58 5.00 -33.62
C TRP A 148 18.25 6.05 -34.51
N PRO A 149 17.55 7.16 -34.82
CA PRO A 149 18.15 8.27 -35.55
C PRO A 149 19.35 8.84 -34.77
N PRO A 150 20.37 9.39 -35.46
CA PRO A 150 21.57 9.91 -34.81
C PRO A 150 21.29 10.94 -33.70
N SER A 151 20.25 11.76 -33.84
CA SER A 151 19.85 12.76 -32.84
C SER A 151 19.43 12.14 -31.50
N MET A 152 18.67 11.04 -31.51
CA MET A 152 18.28 10.36 -30.27
C MET A 152 19.46 9.68 -29.58
N ARG A 153 20.37 9.07 -30.37
CA ARG A 153 21.61 8.48 -29.83
C ARG A 153 22.46 9.53 -29.12
N LEU A 154 22.57 10.73 -29.71
CA LEU A 154 23.25 11.85 -29.09
C LEU A 154 22.54 12.32 -27.80
N GLY A 155 21.20 12.34 -27.79
CA GLY A 155 20.41 12.64 -26.59
C GLY A 155 20.68 11.66 -25.45
N VAL A 156 20.71 10.35 -25.73
CA VAL A 156 21.06 9.31 -24.72
C VAL A 156 22.49 9.49 -24.23
N TRP A 157 23.42 9.83 -25.12
CA TRP A 157 24.81 10.10 -24.72
C TRP A 157 24.93 11.28 -23.75
N TYR A 158 24.27 12.40 -24.03
CA TYR A 158 24.24 13.54 -23.12
C TYR A 158 23.54 13.21 -21.80
N LEU A 159 22.43 12.46 -21.84
CA LEU A 159 21.74 12.03 -20.62
C LEU A 159 22.62 11.11 -19.77
N SER A 160 23.35 10.19 -20.40
CA SER A 160 24.31 9.31 -19.74
C SER A 160 25.47 10.09 -19.13
N MET A 161 26.06 11.05 -19.85
CA MET A 161 27.10 11.92 -19.31
C MET A 161 26.60 12.82 -18.17
N CYS A 162 25.36 13.31 -18.24
CA CYS A 162 24.73 14.07 -17.17
C CYS A 162 24.55 13.22 -15.91
N MET A 163 24.01 12.00 -16.04
CA MET A 163 23.88 11.07 -14.92
C MET A 163 25.24 10.69 -14.33
N LEU A 164 26.24 10.43 -15.17
CA LEU A 164 27.59 10.12 -14.72
C LEU A 164 28.23 11.32 -13.97
N GLY A 165 27.99 12.53 -14.45
CA GLY A 165 28.39 13.77 -13.77
C GLY A 165 27.72 13.94 -12.41
N LEU A 166 26.41 13.68 -12.30
CA LEU A 166 25.67 13.73 -11.04
C LEU A 166 26.18 12.68 -10.04
N ILE A 167 26.46 11.46 -10.51
CA ILE A 167 27.06 10.39 -9.70
C ILE A 167 28.47 10.81 -9.24
N GLY A 168 29.29 11.35 -10.15
CA GLY A 168 30.63 11.85 -9.83
C GLY A 168 30.61 12.98 -8.79
N LEU A 169 29.66 13.92 -8.93
CA LEU A 169 29.44 14.99 -7.95
C LEU A 169 29.06 14.44 -6.58
N PHE A 170 28.20 13.43 -6.53
CA PHE A 170 27.81 12.77 -5.29
C PHE A 170 29.01 12.12 -4.59
N PHE A 171 29.88 11.42 -5.34
CA PHE A 171 31.14 10.88 -4.80
C PHE A 171 32.10 11.99 -4.34
N ALA A 172 32.23 13.07 -5.10
CA ALA A 172 33.08 14.20 -4.71
C ALA A 172 32.62 14.80 -3.37
N ILE A 173 31.32 15.02 -3.19
CA ILE A 173 30.75 15.52 -1.92
C ILE A 173 31.02 14.53 -0.78
N ALA A 174 30.87 13.22 -1.01
CA ALA A 174 31.15 12.19 -0.01
C ALA A 174 32.64 12.16 0.39
N ILE A 175 33.56 12.30 -0.56
CA ILE A 175 35.01 12.36 -0.32
C ILE A 175 35.38 13.64 0.44
N VAL A 176 34.88 14.80 0.01
CA VAL A 176 35.10 16.08 0.69
C VAL A 176 34.62 15.99 2.14
N ARG A 177 33.41 15.46 2.36
CA ARG A 177 32.87 15.19 3.70
C ARG A 177 33.81 14.33 4.54
N LEU A 178 34.34 13.24 3.98
CA LEU A 178 35.27 12.34 4.67
C LEU A 178 36.57 13.06 5.07
N ILE A 179 37.19 13.79 4.14
CA ILE A 179 38.42 14.54 4.39
C ILE A 179 38.20 15.58 5.50
N PHE A 180 37.10 16.35 5.42
CA PHE A 180 36.76 17.34 6.45
C PHE A 180 36.53 16.70 7.82
N TYR A 181 35.86 15.55 7.87
CA TYR A 181 35.68 14.82 9.12
C TYR A 181 37.02 14.38 9.72
N ILE A 182 37.93 13.79 8.92
CA ILE A 182 39.26 13.38 9.39
C ILE A 182 40.04 14.57 9.95
N ILE A 183 40.07 15.70 9.24
CA ILE A 183 40.76 16.92 9.70
C ILE A 183 40.15 17.43 11.01
N THR A 184 38.82 17.53 11.08
CA THR A 184 38.14 18.09 12.26
C THR A 184 38.25 17.18 13.47
N VAL A 185 38.22 15.86 13.33
CA VAL A 185 38.48 14.93 14.46
C VAL A 185 39.89 15.12 15.04
N ILE A 186 40.90 15.36 14.20
CA ILE A 186 42.30 15.55 14.64
C ILE A 186 42.49 16.91 15.33
N VAL A 187 41.89 17.98 14.81
CA VAL A 187 42.09 19.36 15.30
C VAL A 187 41.11 19.75 16.41
N ALA A 188 39.86 19.29 16.34
CA ALA A 188 38.75 19.65 17.21
C ALA A 188 37.85 18.43 17.51
N SER A 189 38.25 17.62 18.50
CA SER A 189 37.41 16.52 19.00
C SER A 189 36.17 17.09 19.73
N PRO A 190 34.94 16.60 19.48
CA PRO A 190 34.52 15.50 18.60
C PRO A 190 34.22 16.02 17.18
N GLY A 191 34.68 15.37 16.12
CA GLY A 191 34.70 15.93 14.76
C GLY A 191 33.38 16.52 14.23
N ILE A 192 33.49 17.37 13.21
CA ILE A 192 32.33 18.00 12.55
C ILE A 192 31.94 17.14 11.35
N TRP A 193 30.66 16.83 11.23
CA TRP A 193 30.09 16.14 10.10
C TRP A 193 29.39 17.13 9.15
N ILE A 194 29.91 17.23 7.93
CA ILE A 194 29.33 18.09 6.88
C ILE A 194 28.26 17.29 6.13
N PHE A 195 27.09 17.90 5.91
CA PHE A 195 25.90 17.27 5.33
C PHE A 195 25.48 15.97 6.04
N PRO A 196 25.10 16.02 7.33
CA PRO A 196 24.70 14.84 8.11
C PRO A 196 23.62 14.01 7.42
N GLN A 197 22.68 14.66 6.73
CA GLN A 197 21.51 14.03 6.12
C GLN A 197 21.70 13.59 4.66
N LEU A 198 22.91 13.69 4.08
CA LEU A 198 23.14 13.35 2.66
C LEU A 198 22.73 11.92 2.28
N PHE A 199 22.84 10.98 3.22
CA PHE A 199 22.45 9.58 3.06
C PHE A 199 21.22 9.19 3.90
N ALA A 200 20.55 10.16 4.51
CA ALA A 200 19.30 9.91 5.22
C ALA A 200 18.14 9.81 4.21
N ASP A 201 17.06 9.10 4.58
CA ASP A 201 15.83 8.99 3.78
C ASP A 201 15.03 10.30 3.79
N VAL A 202 15.65 11.38 3.31
CA VAL A 202 15.06 12.72 3.23
C VAL A 202 15.14 13.23 1.79
N GLY A 203 14.30 14.20 1.45
CA GLY A 203 14.30 14.77 0.09
C GLY A 203 15.64 15.42 -0.25
N PHE A 204 15.95 15.54 -1.55
CA PHE A 204 17.23 16.08 -2.03
C PHE A 204 17.61 17.42 -1.37
N VAL A 205 16.65 18.33 -1.15
CA VAL A 205 16.91 19.63 -0.52
C VAL A 205 17.21 19.49 0.97
N ASP A 206 16.47 18.61 1.66
CA ASP A 206 16.65 18.35 3.09
C ASP A 206 17.97 17.61 3.37
N SER A 207 18.48 16.84 2.41
CA SER A 207 19.79 16.20 2.48
C SER A 207 20.96 17.19 2.72
N PHE A 208 20.79 18.46 2.32
CA PHE A 208 21.80 19.51 2.47
C PHE A 208 21.56 20.43 3.67
N ILE A 209 20.55 20.19 4.50
CA ILE A 209 20.19 21.03 5.65
C ILE A 209 20.07 20.15 6.91
N PRO A 210 20.83 20.42 7.99
CA PRO A 210 21.83 21.47 8.17
C PRO A 210 23.14 21.17 7.39
N LEU A 211 23.90 22.23 7.05
CA LEU A 211 25.18 22.10 6.32
C LEU A 211 26.26 21.34 7.13
N TRP A 212 26.21 21.43 8.45
CA TRP A 212 27.15 20.78 9.37
C TRP A 212 26.50 20.45 10.72
N GLU A 213 27.01 19.44 11.41
CA GLU A 213 26.61 19.07 12.77
C GLU A 213 27.81 18.49 13.52
N TRP A 214 27.89 18.70 14.84
CA TRP A 214 28.94 18.09 15.67
C TRP A 214 28.63 16.61 15.90
N ASP A 215 29.63 15.73 15.75
CA ASP A 215 29.48 14.29 16.00
C ASP A 215 29.51 14.00 17.50
N LEU A 216 28.45 14.41 18.21
CA LEU A 216 28.34 14.20 19.66
C LEU A 216 27.94 12.75 19.95
N PRO A 217 28.65 12.05 20.86
CA PRO A 217 28.23 10.72 21.29
C PRO A 217 26.85 10.81 21.96
N LYS A 218 25.86 10.13 21.38
CA LYS A 218 24.47 10.12 21.88
C LYS A 218 24.44 9.54 23.30
N LYS A 219 24.26 10.38 24.33
CA LYS A 219 24.03 9.93 25.72
C LYS A 219 22.67 9.20 25.79
N LYS A 220 22.69 7.89 26.10
CA LYS A 220 21.48 7.09 26.40
C LYS A 220 20.82 7.59 27.69
N SER A 221 19.77 8.40 27.63
CA SER A 221 18.98 8.80 28.80
C SER A 221 17.84 7.79 29.07
N LYS A 222 17.92 7.07 30.19
CA LYS A 222 16.86 6.21 30.76
C LYS A 222 15.64 7.05 31.13
N LYS A 223 14.42 6.66 30.71
CA LYS A 223 13.16 7.31 31.09
C LYS A 223 12.32 6.36 31.96
N LYS A 224 12.12 6.72 33.25
CA LYS A 224 11.11 6.11 34.16
C LYS A 224 9.76 6.80 33.95
N LYS A 225 8.68 6.02 33.98
CA LYS A 225 7.27 6.43 33.90
C LYS A 225 6.68 6.57 35.32
N GLY A 226 5.89 7.61 35.56
CA GLY A 226 5.14 7.85 36.81
C GLY A 226 4.13 8.99 36.62
N ASP A 227 2.92 8.77 37.11
CA ASP A 227 1.63 9.36 36.70
C ASP A 227 1.21 10.60 37.53
N LYS A 228 0.36 11.46 36.93
CA LYS A 228 -0.71 12.34 37.46
C LYS A 228 -0.53 13.27 38.70
N HIS A 229 -0.72 14.59 38.46
CA HIS A 229 -1.93 15.40 38.79
C HIS A 229 -1.71 16.77 39.49
N LYS A 230 -2.53 17.76 39.03
CA LYS A 230 -3.09 18.97 39.69
C LYS A 230 -2.34 20.32 39.65
N ASP A 231 -2.80 21.14 38.70
CA ASP A 231 -3.45 22.47 38.82
C ASP A 231 -2.80 23.66 39.57
N LYS A 232 -2.98 24.82 38.93
CA LYS A 232 -2.98 26.23 39.40
C LYS A 232 -1.71 27.12 39.42
N THR A 233 -1.73 28.02 38.41
CA THR A 233 -1.57 29.50 38.44
C THR A 233 -0.22 30.18 38.14
N SER A 234 -0.36 31.15 37.22
CA SER A 234 0.34 32.44 37.02
C SER A 234 1.79 32.51 36.49
N ASP A 235 1.84 33.14 35.31
CA ASP A 235 2.77 34.15 34.79
C ASP A 235 4.22 33.82 34.36
N ALA A 236 4.41 34.10 33.07
CA ALA A 236 5.56 34.71 32.40
C ALA A 236 6.94 34.00 32.38
N ASP A 237 7.24 33.54 31.15
CA ASP A 237 8.48 33.75 30.39
C ASP A 237 9.44 32.56 30.16
N LYS A 238 9.87 32.46 28.88
CA LYS A 238 11.00 31.72 28.28
C LYS A 238 10.85 30.25 27.78
N LEU A 239 10.56 30.19 26.47
CA LEU A 239 11.39 29.62 25.38
C LEU A 239 11.71 28.09 25.26
N LYS A 240 11.31 27.59 24.07
CA LYS A 240 11.87 26.52 23.20
C LYS A 240 11.46 25.05 23.40
N LYS A 241 10.57 24.66 22.49
CA LYS A 241 10.37 23.33 21.88
C LYS A 241 11.68 22.58 21.62
N ASN A 242 11.69 21.27 21.90
CA ASN A 242 11.67 20.27 20.83
C ASN A 242 11.34 18.87 21.38
N GLY A 243 10.29 18.28 20.81
CA GLY A 243 9.83 16.93 21.09
C GLY A 243 10.64 15.89 20.31
N GLY A 244 10.99 14.81 20.99
CA GLY A 244 11.49 13.57 20.39
C GLY A 244 10.58 12.42 20.78
N ALA A 245 9.94 11.83 19.76
CA ALA A 245 9.10 10.64 19.85
C ALA A 245 9.97 9.37 20.00
N PHE A 246 9.44 8.42 20.76
CA PHE A 246 10.04 7.17 21.19
C PHE A 246 9.53 6.02 20.31
N VAL A 247 10.43 5.18 19.79
CA VAL A 247 10.16 3.78 19.38
C VAL A 247 11.40 2.93 19.72
N GLU A 248 11.12 1.72 20.17
CA GLU A 248 11.90 0.76 20.95
C GLU A 248 12.50 -0.33 20.05
N GLU A 249 13.72 -0.79 20.34
CA GLU A 249 14.40 -1.89 19.64
C GLU A 249 14.94 -2.90 20.68
N VAL A 250 14.56 -4.17 20.52
CA VAL A 250 15.01 -5.33 21.31
C VAL A 250 16.21 -5.98 20.62
N GLU A 251 17.28 -6.28 21.38
CA GLU A 251 18.52 -6.91 20.89
C GLU A 251 18.46 -8.45 20.83
N ASP A 252 18.84 -8.94 19.65
CA ASP A 252 19.81 -9.98 19.31
C ASP A 252 19.66 -11.44 19.82
N SER A 253 19.55 -12.35 18.85
CA SER A 253 20.34 -13.59 18.86
C SER A 253 20.41 -14.20 17.45
N GLY A 254 21.63 -14.52 17.01
CA GLY A 254 21.97 -14.85 15.62
C GLY A 254 21.42 -16.17 15.07
N ASN A 255 21.34 -16.24 13.75
CA ASN A 255 21.95 -17.28 12.90
C ASN A 255 21.68 -16.97 11.41
N SER A 256 22.69 -17.21 10.57
CA SER A 256 22.70 -16.89 9.15
C SER A 256 21.97 -17.93 8.28
N ARG A 257 20.87 -17.57 7.59
CA ARG A 257 20.52 -18.01 6.21
C ARG A 257 19.25 -17.28 5.69
N PRO A 258 19.17 -16.83 4.43
CA PRO A 258 18.01 -16.09 3.94
C PRO A 258 16.83 -17.04 3.67
N GLN A 259 15.70 -16.83 4.35
CA GLN A 259 14.45 -17.57 4.13
C GLN A 259 13.38 -16.61 3.58
N SER A 260 12.72 -17.05 2.52
CA SER A 260 11.77 -16.31 1.71
C SER A 260 10.52 -15.85 2.48
N ARG A 261 10.05 -14.66 2.14
CA ARG A 261 8.92 -13.94 2.75
C ARG A 261 7.61 -14.73 2.61
N SER A 262 7.04 -15.17 3.72
CA SER A 262 5.62 -15.57 3.82
C SER A 262 5.01 -14.96 5.07
N ALA A 263 3.87 -14.31 4.91
CA ALA A 263 3.21 -13.45 5.89
C ALA A 263 2.58 -14.25 7.05
N LYS A 264 2.87 -13.85 8.29
CA LYS A 264 2.18 -14.31 9.50
C LYS A 264 1.13 -13.27 9.90
N ILE A 265 -0.12 -13.70 10.05
CA ILE A 265 -1.25 -12.88 10.50
C ILE A 265 -1.49 -13.28 11.96
N GLU A 266 -1.41 -12.30 12.85
CA GLU A 266 -1.75 -12.41 14.27
C GLU A 266 -3.28 -12.42 14.42
N GLU A 267 -3.77 -13.40 15.17
CA GLU A 267 -5.18 -13.72 15.40
C GLU A 267 -5.64 -12.95 16.64
N VAL A 268 -6.57 -12.01 16.46
CA VAL A 268 -7.39 -11.51 17.56
C VAL A 268 -8.60 -12.43 17.61
N GLU A 269 -8.70 -13.20 18.68
CA GLU A 269 -9.93 -13.89 19.09
C GLU A 269 -10.95 -12.82 19.46
N ASP A 270 -12.03 -12.73 18.69
CA ASP A 270 -13.26 -12.09 19.16
C ASP A 270 -14.18 -13.22 19.64
N GLU A 271 -14.43 -13.25 20.95
CA GLU A 271 -15.47 -14.05 21.60
C GLU A 271 -16.85 -13.63 21.04
N ASP A 272 -17.61 -14.60 20.56
CA ASP A 272 -18.99 -14.42 20.11
C ASP A 272 -19.94 -14.42 21.34
N ASP A 273 -20.67 -13.32 21.52
CA ASP A 273 -22.05 -13.27 22.06
C ASP A 273 -22.89 -12.32 21.17
#